data_AF-A0A3A8KYP6-F1
#
_entry.id   AF-A0A3A8KYP6-F1
#
_cell.length_a   1.000
_cell.length_b   1.000
_cell.length_c   1.000
_cell.angle_alpha   90.00
_cell.angle_beta   90.00
_cell.angle_gamma   90.00
#
_symmetry.space_group_name_H-M   'P 1'
#
loop_
_entity.id
_entity.type
_entity.pdbx_description
1 polymer ?
#
loop_
_entity_poly.entity_id
_entity_poly.type
_entity_poly.pdbx_seq_one_letter_code
_entity_poly.pdbx_strand_id
1 'polypeptide(L)'
;MHVGSEQTDRGVAALVGRMADGFSKLVTQHLQLARLEIAEDAKAVGLDVASIAVFVPFLLVGYAFVCGALAAVLATWLGWAGALALVGGLNLGGGVFGILRAVKRMQSRQMMDDTTSELSRSMAALTTTRPPEAASSVNTLKNDTGKVFKEPQHGR
;
A
#
# COMPACT_ATOMS: atom_id res chain seq x y z
N MET A 1 -15.42 18.34 49.21
CA MET A 1 -14.62 17.16 48.80
C MET A 1 -14.45 17.21 47.28
N HIS A 2 -13.40 17.85 46.76
CA HIS A 2 -13.17 17.96 45.30
C HIS A 2 -11.68 17.95 44.88
N VAL A 3 -10.76 17.63 45.80
CA VAL A 3 -9.30 17.70 45.54
C VAL A 3 -8.71 16.43 44.91
N GLY A 4 -9.48 15.34 44.79
CA GLY A 4 -8.99 14.05 44.28
C GLY A 4 -9.04 13.89 42.75
N SER A 5 -9.94 14.59 42.06
CA SER A 5 -10.11 14.49 40.60
C SER A 5 -8.95 15.16 39.84
N GLU A 6 -8.57 16.38 40.23
CA GLU A 6 -7.52 17.13 39.56
C GLU A 6 -6.13 16.46 39.62
N GLN A 7 -5.84 15.76 40.72
CA GLN A 7 -4.58 15.04 40.88
C GLN A 7 -4.57 13.75 40.03
N THR A 8 -5.74 13.12 39.86
CA THR A 8 -5.91 11.95 39.01
C THR A 8 -5.79 12.33 37.54
N ASP A 9 -6.43 13.42 37.11
CA ASP A 9 -6.35 13.92 35.73
C ASP A 9 -4.92 14.29 35.31
N ARG A 10 -4.15 14.93 36.20
CA ARG A 10 -2.73 15.23 35.95
C ARG A 10 -1.88 13.96 35.85
N GLY A 11 -2.19 12.93 36.65
CA GLY A 11 -1.51 11.64 36.61
C GLY A 11 -1.77 10.88 35.31
N VAL A 12 -3.03 10.86 34.86
CA VAL A 12 -3.44 10.22 33.59
C VAL A 12 -2.82 10.96 32.41
N ALA A 13 -2.87 12.30 32.39
CA ALA A 13 -2.25 13.12 31.36
C ALA A 13 -0.72 12.90 31.27
N ALA A 14 -0.04 12.77 32.41
CA ALA A 14 1.39 12.47 32.44
C ALA A 14 1.73 11.06 31.91
N LEU A 15 0.86 10.07 32.15
CA LEU A 15 1.04 8.71 31.67
C LEU A 15 0.84 8.62 30.15
N VAL A 16 -0.21 9.28 29.64
CA VAL A 16 -0.48 9.41 28.20
C VAL A 16 0.65 10.15 27.50
N GLY A 17 1.17 11.23 28.10
CA GLY A 17 2.33 11.96 27.58
C GLY A 17 3.56 11.06 27.40
N ARG A 18 3.88 10.20 28.39
CA ARG A 18 5.00 9.26 28.28
C ARG A 18 4.77 8.16 27.25
N MET A 19 3.54 7.68 27.09
CA MET A 19 3.20 6.72 26.03
C MET A 19 3.30 7.35 24.65
N ALA A 20 2.82 8.59 24.49
CA ALA A 20 2.94 9.35 23.26
C ALA A 20 4.40 9.62 22.89
N ASP A 21 5.25 9.96 23.86
CA ASP A 21 6.70 10.14 23.63
C ASP A 21 7.39 8.83 23.24
N GLY A 22 7.04 7.71 23.87
CA GLY A 22 7.55 6.38 23.52
C GLY A 22 7.15 5.94 22.10
N PHE A 23 5.89 6.15 21.74
CA PHE A 23 5.37 5.88 20.40
C PHE A 23 5.97 6.80 19.35
N SER A 24 6.08 8.10 19.65
CA SER A 24 6.74 9.10 18.81
C SER A 24 8.18 8.70 18.49
N LYS A 25 8.91 8.21 19.51
CA LYS A 25 10.30 7.75 19.33
C LYS A 25 10.41 6.52 18.44
N LEU A 26 9.52 5.53 18.60
CA LEU A 26 9.50 4.32 17.75
C LEU A 26 9.08 4.63 16.31
N VAL A 27 8.01 5.42 16.13
CA VAL A 27 7.54 5.87 14.81
C VAL A 27 8.62 6.68 14.11
N THR A 28 9.31 7.58 14.81
CA THR A 28 10.42 8.37 14.23
C THR A 28 11.55 7.46 13.76
N GLN A 29 11.85 6.39 14.50
CA GLN A 29 12.92 5.46 14.15
C GLN A 29 12.57 4.60 12.91
N HIS A 30 11.32 4.16 12.79
CA HIS A 30 10.84 3.46 11.60
C HIS A 30 10.67 4.38 10.39
N LEU A 31 10.25 5.63 10.60
CA LEU A 31 10.17 6.64 9.53
C LEU A 31 11.54 7.04 9.00
N GLN A 32 12.58 7.06 9.84
CA GLN A 32 13.94 7.34 9.40
C GLN A 32 14.48 6.25 8.49
N LEU A 33 14.22 4.97 8.81
CA LEU A 33 14.60 3.84 7.95
C LEU A 33 13.80 3.85 6.63
N ALA A 34 12.48 4.02 6.71
CA ALA A 34 11.60 4.08 5.55
C ALA A 34 11.96 5.27 4.62
N ARG A 35 12.33 6.42 5.19
CA ARG A 35 12.78 7.58 4.39
C ARG A 35 14.08 7.30 3.64
N LEU A 36 15.02 6.57 4.24
CA LEU A 36 16.28 6.24 3.60
C LEU A 36 16.04 5.30 2.41
N GLU A 37 15.26 4.26 2.61
CA GLU A 37 14.91 3.27 1.59
C GLU A 37 14.10 3.92 0.44
N ILE A 38 13.09 4.74 0.77
CA ILE A 38 12.32 5.49 -0.24
C ILE A 38 13.22 6.46 -1.02
N ALA A 39 14.18 7.13 -0.37
CA ALA A 39 15.06 8.06 -1.05
C ALA A 39 16.02 7.36 -2.03
N GLU A 40 16.48 6.16 -1.68
CA GLU A 40 17.37 5.35 -2.52
C GLU A 40 16.61 4.76 -3.71
N ASP A 41 15.43 4.17 -3.47
CA ASP A 41 14.55 3.69 -4.54
C ASP A 41 14.09 4.83 -5.45
N ALA A 42 13.71 5.99 -4.90
CA ALA A 42 13.31 7.16 -5.68
C ALA A 42 14.45 7.68 -6.56
N LYS A 43 15.70 7.56 -6.12
CA LYS A 43 16.87 7.96 -6.91
C LYS A 43 17.12 6.99 -8.06
N ALA A 44 17.02 5.68 -7.82
CA ALA A 44 17.19 4.66 -8.86
C ALA A 44 16.07 4.77 -9.91
N VAL A 45 14.81 4.79 -9.47
CA VAL A 45 13.64 4.98 -10.35
C VAL A 45 13.68 6.34 -11.03
N GLY A 46 14.10 7.39 -10.32
CA GLY A 46 14.22 8.74 -10.87
C GLY A 46 15.22 8.82 -12.02
N LEU A 47 16.32 8.07 -11.95
CA LEU A 47 17.35 8.05 -13.00
C LEU A 47 16.86 7.28 -14.24
N ASP A 48 16.17 6.16 -14.03
CA ASP A 48 15.53 5.40 -15.12
C ASP A 48 14.44 6.23 -15.81
N VAL A 49 13.56 6.87 -15.03
CA VAL A 49 12.51 7.76 -15.56
C VAL A 49 13.14 8.95 -16.29
N ALA A 50 14.23 9.53 -15.76
CA ALA A 50 14.95 10.61 -16.43
C ALA A 50 15.54 10.16 -17.77
N SER A 51 16.09 8.94 -17.83
CA SER A 51 16.64 8.38 -19.07
C SER A 51 15.54 8.22 -20.14
N ILE A 52 14.37 7.70 -19.76
CA ILE A 52 13.20 7.57 -20.64
C ILE A 52 12.69 8.95 -21.07
N ALA A 53 12.69 9.92 -20.16
CA ALA A 53 12.24 11.28 -20.41
C ALA A 53 13.06 11.99 -21.51
N VAL A 54 14.34 11.65 -21.70
CA VAL A 54 15.16 12.21 -22.79
C VAL A 54 14.67 11.74 -24.17
N PHE A 55 14.09 10.54 -24.27
CA PHE A 55 13.55 10.03 -25.53
C PHE A 55 12.14 10.54 -25.85
N VAL A 56 11.38 10.96 -24.83
CA VAL A 56 10.03 11.55 -25.00
C VAL A 56 9.98 12.69 -26.02
N PRO A 57 10.85 13.72 -26.01
CA PRO A 57 10.81 14.77 -27.01
C PRO A 57 11.12 14.25 -28.43
N PHE A 58 12.00 13.27 -28.58
CA PHE A 58 12.31 12.68 -29.89
C PHE A 58 11.10 11.93 -30.47
N LEU A 59 10.40 11.16 -29.63
CA LEU A 59 9.13 10.53 -29.97
C LEU A 59 8.05 11.56 -30.32
N LEU A 60 7.95 12.66 -29.55
CA LEU A 60 6.99 13.73 -29.84
C LEU A 60 7.25 14.39 -31.20
N VAL A 61 8.51 14.66 -31.54
CA VAL A 61 8.88 15.24 -32.84
C VAL A 61 8.53 14.29 -33.98
N GLY A 62 8.87 13.00 -33.87
CA GLY A 62 8.51 11.99 -34.87
C GLY A 62 7.00 11.86 -35.03
N TYR A 63 6.27 11.85 -33.92
CA TYR A 63 4.82 11.78 -33.90
C TYR A 63 4.15 13.01 -34.55
N ALA A 64 4.67 14.21 -34.28
CA ALA A 64 4.22 15.43 -34.94
C ALA A 64 4.49 15.39 -36.45
N PHE A 65 5.62 14.83 -36.86
CA PHE A 65 5.95 14.66 -38.28
C PHE A 65 5.01 13.66 -38.97
N VAL A 66 4.68 12.53 -38.31
CA VAL A 66 3.68 11.57 -38.80
C VAL A 66 2.30 12.22 -38.90
N CYS A 67 1.89 13.00 -37.89
CA CYS A 67 0.65 13.77 -37.93
C CYS A 67 0.64 14.79 -39.08
N GLY A 68 1.74 15.50 -39.28
CA GLY A 68 1.92 16.45 -40.38
C GLY A 68 1.85 15.77 -41.75
N ALA A 69 2.49 14.60 -41.91
CA ALA A 69 2.44 13.80 -43.14
C ALA A 69 1.00 13.30 -43.42
N LEU A 70 0.30 12.79 -42.39
CA LEU A 70 -1.11 12.41 -42.52
C LEU A 70 -1.98 13.61 -42.91
N ALA A 71 -1.75 14.76 -42.27
CA ALA A 71 -2.47 15.98 -42.60
C ALA A 71 -2.18 16.46 -44.02
N ALA A 72 -0.93 16.37 -44.50
CA ALA A 72 -0.57 16.74 -45.86
C ALA A 72 -1.24 15.83 -46.92
N VAL A 73 -1.34 14.52 -46.65
CA VAL A 73 -2.06 13.57 -47.51
C VAL A 73 -3.57 13.83 -47.50
N LEU A 74 -4.16 14.11 -46.35
CA LEU A 74 -5.59 14.46 -46.27
C LEU A 74 -5.89 15.84 -46.88
N ALA A 75 -4.94 16.78 -46.82
CA ALA A 75 -5.10 18.13 -47.34
C ALA A 75 -5.32 18.15 -48.85
N THR A 76 -4.88 17.12 -49.60
CA THR A 76 -5.13 17.04 -51.04
C THR A 76 -6.61 16.82 -51.38
N TRP A 77 -7.41 16.31 -50.44
CA TRP A 77 -8.85 16.07 -50.62
C TRP A 77 -9.73 17.08 -49.88
N LEU A 78 -9.29 17.56 -48.71
CA LEU A 78 -10.11 18.35 -47.78
C LEU A 78 -9.59 19.78 -47.55
N GLY A 79 -8.44 20.13 -48.11
CA GLY A 79 -7.71 21.35 -47.80
C GLY A 79 -6.98 21.29 -46.45
N TRP A 80 -5.99 22.17 -46.26
CA TRP A 80 -5.14 22.21 -45.08
C TRP A 80 -5.91 22.38 -43.76
N ALA A 81 -6.96 23.20 -43.76
CA ALA A 81 -7.78 23.46 -42.58
C ALA A 81 -8.53 22.20 -42.10
N GLY A 82 -9.15 21.45 -43.02
CA GLY A 82 -9.90 20.23 -42.69
C GLY A 82 -8.98 19.10 -42.20
N ALA A 83 -7.82 18.95 -42.84
CA ALA A 83 -6.85 17.93 -42.47
C ALA A 83 -6.22 18.17 -41.08
N LEU A 84 -5.82 19.42 -40.80
CA LEU A 84 -5.28 19.78 -39.48
C LEU A 84 -6.35 19.71 -38.38
N ALA A 85 -7.59 20.09 -38.67
CA ALA A 85 -8.70 19.97 -37.72
C ALA A 85 -9.00 18.51 -37.37
N LEU A 86 -8.98 17.59 -38.35
CA LEU A 86 -9.22 16.17 -38.08
C LEU A 86 -8.07 15.53 -37.31
N VAL A 87 -6.83 15.72 -37.76
CA VAL A 87 -5.66 15.16 -37.10
C VAL A 87 -5.51 15.74 -35.69
N GLY A 88 -5.64 17.06 -35.55
CA GLY A 88 -5.62 17.76 -34.27
C GLY A 88 -6.77 17.32 -33.35
N GLY A 89 -7.98 17.19 -33.88
CA GLY A 89 -9.15 16.73 -33.13
C GLY A 89 -9.02 15.29 -32.63
N LEU A 90 -8.50 14.39 -33.46
CA LEU A 90 -8.27 12.99 -33.08
C LEU A 90 -7.17 12.89 -32.01
N ASN A 91 -6.12 13.69 -32.16
CA ASN A 91 -5.04 13.80 -31.18
C ASN A 91 -5.50 14.34 -29.83
N LEU A 92 -6.29 15.42 -29.86
CA LEU A 92 -6.82 16.02 -28.65
C LEU A 92 -7.84 15.10 -27.98
N GLY A 93 -8.71 14.46 -28.77
CA GLY A 93 -9.65 13.45 -28.29
C GLY A 93 -8.95 12.24 -27.68
N GLY A 94 -7.94 11.69 -28.36
CA GLY A 94 -7.14 10.58 -27.87
C GLY A 94 -6.35 10.93 -26.61
N GLY A 95 -5.75 12.12 -26.56
CA GLY A 95 -5.03 12.63 -25.38
C GLY A 95 -5.95 12.81 -24.17
N VAL A 96 -7.08 13.50 -24.35
CA VAL A 96 -8.07 13.72 -23.28
C VAL A 96 -8.65 12.38 -22.82
N PHE A 97 -9.02 11.48 -23.73
CA PHE A 97 -9.53 10.16 -23.37
C PHE A 97 -8.48 9.31 -22.64
N GLY A 98 -7.22 9.35 -23.06
CA GLY A 98 -6.10 8.68 -22.41
C GLY A 98 -5.90 9.17 -20.97
N ILE A 99 -5.91 10.49 -20.76
CA ILE A 99 -5.80 11.11 -19.43
C ILE A 99 -6.99 10.71 -18.56
N LEU A 100 -8.23 10.83 -19.05
CA LEU A 100 -9.43 10.43 -18.30
C LEU A 100 -9.40 8.95 -17.92
N ARG A 101 -8.95 8.07 -18.83
CA ARG A 101 -8.82 6.64 -18.57
C ARG A 101 -7.71 6.33 -17.57
N ALA A 102 -6.57 7.02 -17.64
CA ALA A 102 -5.48 6.88 -16.68
C ALA A 102 -5.91 7.33 -15.28
N VAL A 103 -6.55 8.50 -15.16
CA VAL A 103 -7.11 9.02 -13.90
C VAL A 103 -8.14 8.05 -13.33
N LYS A 104 -9.07 7.56 -14.16
CA LYS A 104 -10.09 6.60 -13.73
C LYS A 104 -9.49 5.25 -13.30
N ARG A 105 -8.41 4.80 -13.96
CA ARG A 105 -7.68 3.58 -13.58
C ARG A 105 -6.96 3.75 -12.24
N MET A 106 -6.33 4.89 -12.00
CA MET A 106 -5.67 5.19 -10.72
C MET A 106 -6.70 5.23 -9.59
N GLN A 107 -7.83 5.91 -9.81
CA GLN A 107 -8.92 5.99 -8.84
C GLN A 107 -9.52 4.61 -8.52
N SER A 108 -9.65 3.74 -9.53
CA SER A 108 -10.16 2.37 -9.35
C SER A 108 -9.21 1.44 -8.60
N ARG A 109 -7.88 1.66 -8.68
CA ARG A 109 -6.90 0.84 -7.95
C ARG A 109 -6.70 1.30 -6.52
N GLN A 110 -6.85 2.59 -6.24
CA GLN A 110 -6.52 3.17 -4.94
C GLN A 110 -7.62 2.97 -3.87
N MET A 111 -8.84 2.54 -4.25
CA MET A 111 -9.98 2.50 -3.33
C MET A 111 -10.42 1.09 -2.88
N MET A 112 -9.89 -0.01 -3.44
CA MET A 112 -10.48 -1.35 -3.22
C MET A 112 -9.54 -2.41 -2.64
N ASP A 113 -8.22 -2.27 -2.76
CA ASP A 113 -7.31 -3.38 -2.43
C ASP A 113 -6.83 -3.36 -0.96
N ASP A 114 -6.57 -2.17 -0.40
CA ASP A 114 -5.98 -2.08 0.94
C ASP A 114 -7.05 -2.06 2.05
N THR A 115 -8.13 -1.31 1.87
CA THR A 115 -9.15 -1.15 2.91
C THR A 115 -9.99 -2.41 3.11
N THR A 116 -10.34 -3.13 2.04
CA THR A 116 -11.22 -4.31 2.14
C THR A 116 -10.47 -5.55 2.64
N SER A 117 -9.19 -5.67 2.30
CA SER A 117 -8.34 -6.77 2.77
C SER A 117 -7.95 -6.62 4.25
N GLU A 118 -7.62 -5.40 4.68
CA GLU A 118 -7.28 -5.09 6.09
C GLU A 118 -8.50 -5.14 7.02
N LEU A 119 -9.68 -4.69 6.57
CA LEU A 119 -10.93 -4.80 7.35
C LEU A 119 -11.36 -6.26 7.53
N SER A 120 -11.21 -7.09 6.50
CA SER A 120 -11.52 -8.53 6.58
C SER A 120 -10.55 -9.24 7.52
N ARG A 121 -9.27 -8.85 7.50
CA ARG A 121 -8.23 -9.38 8.40
C ARG A 121 -8.45 -8.95 9.85
N SER A 122 -8.89 -7.70 10.06
CA SER A 122 -9.23 -7.16 11.38
C SER A 122 -10.49 -7.83 11.95
N MET A 123 -11.53 -8.06 11.14
CA MET A 123 -12.70 -8.83 11.56
C MET A 123 -12.37 -10.29 11.85
N ALA A 124 -11.52 -10.93 11.04
CA ALA A 124 -11.09 -12.31 11.29
C ALA A 124 -10.31 -12.45 12.61
N ALA A 125 -9.46 -11.47 12.95
CA ALA A 125 -8.74 -11.44 14.23
C ALA A 125 -9.68 -11.16 15.42
N LEU A 126 -10.69 -10.30 15.25
CA LEU A 126 -11.67 -10.00 16.30
C LEU A 126 -12.64 -11.16 16.56
N THR A 127 -13.01 -11.94 15.54
CA THR A 127 -13.82 -13.16 15.71
C THR A 127 -13.02 -14.31 16.33
N THR A 128 -11.68 -14.30 16.24
CA THR A 128 -10.80 -15.32 16.84
C THR A 128 -10.40 -15.01 18.29
N THR A 129 -11.16 -14.21 19.04
CA THR A 129 -10.91 -14.06 20.49
C THR A 129 -12.16 -14.38 21.30
N ARG A 130 -12.33 -15.68 21.59
CA ARG A 130 -13.11 -16.16 22.74
C ARG A 130 -12.13 -16.60 23.82
N PRO A 131 -11.99 -15.88 24.94
CA PRO A 131 -11.43 -16.47 26.16
C PRO A 131 -12.53 -17.22 26.92
N PRO A 132 -12.17 -18.34 27.57
CA PRO A 132 -12.60 -18.52 28.94
C PRO A 132 -11.36 -18.56 29.82
N GLU A 133 -11.27 -17.52 30.65
CA GLU A 133 -10.46 -17.51 31.86
C GLU A 133 -10.95 -18.61 32.82
N ALA A 134 -10.00 -19.31 33.42
CA ALA A 134 -10.02 -19.86 34.78
C ALA A 134 -11.38 -20.32 35.38
N ALA A 135 -11.58 -21.64 35.42
CA ALA A 135 -12.32 -22.25 36.52
C ALA A 135 -11.71 -23.62 36.88
N SER A 136 -11.45 -23.79 38.18
CA SER A 136 -11.17 -25.03 38.90
C SER A 136 -9.71 -25.49 38.99
N SER A 137 -9.02 -24.90 39.96
CA SER A 137 -8.29 -25.68 40.97
C SER A 137 -9.15 -26.82 41.53
N VAL A 138 -8.51 -27.87 42.08
CA VAL A 138 -9.06 -28.94 42.97
C VAL A 138 -8.98 -30.38 42.39
N ASN A 139 -8.09 -31.19 43.02
CA ASN A 139 -7.95 -32.66 42.97
C ASN A 139 -7.45 -33.30 41.65
N THR A 140 -6.30 -33.97 41.58
CA THR A 140 -6.09 -35.27 42.24
C THR A 140 -4.61 -35.69 42.14
N LEU A 141 -3.89 -35.65 43.27
CA LEU A 141 -2.80 -36.58 43.56
C LEU A 141 -3.40 -38.00 43.61
N LYS A 142 -3.19 -38.82 42.58
CA LYS A 142 -3.45 -40.27 42.66
C LYS A 142 -2.66 -41.03 41.61
N ASN A 143 -1.66 -41.76 42.09
CA ASN A 143 -1.21 -43.08 41.65
C ASN A 143 -1.22 -43.36 40.14
N ASP A 144 -0.06 -43.66 39.56
CA ASP A 144 0.41 -45.05 39.60
C ASP A 144 1.86 -45.15 39.10
N THR A 145 2.73 -45.43 40.05
CA THR A 145 4.08 -45.92 39.84
C THR A 145 3.97 -47.39 39.43
N GLY A 146 4.00 -47.69 38.13
CA GLY A 146 4.14 -49.07 37.71
C GLY A 146 3.88 -49.30 36.24
N LYS A 147 4.97 -49.51 35.48
CA LYS A 147 5.23 -50.60 34.52
C LYS A 147 6.56 -50.24 33.83
N VAL A 148 7.71 -50.60 34.38
CA VAL A 148 8.38 -51.90 34.21
C VAL A 148 8.52 -52.26 32.73
N PHE A 149 9.67 -51.85 32.18
CA PHE A 149 10.62 -52.66 31.42
C PHE A 149 10.05 -53.87 30.65
N LYS A 150 10.11 -53.83 29.31
CA LYS A 150 10.29 -55.02 28.45
C LYS A 150 10.70 -54.65 27.00
N GLU A 151 12.01 -54.63 26.78
CA GLU A 151 12.65 -55.25 25.60
C GLU A 151 12.88 -56.75 25.98
N PRO A 152 13.06 -57.78 25.11
CA PRO A 152 13.39 -57.82 23.68
C PRO A 152 12.59 -58.87 22.84
N GLN A 153 12.86 -58.97 21.52
CA GLN A 153 12.98 -60.22 20.73
C GLN A 153 13.21 -59.86 19.24
N HIS A 154 14.42 -59.98 18.67
CA HIS A 154 14.96 -61.17 17.98
C HIS A 154 14.00 -61.89 17.02
N GLY A 155 14.34 -61.94 15.73
CA GLY A 155 13.88 -63.03 14.87
C GLY A 155 13.87 -62.82 13.35
N ARG A 156 15.07 -62.79 12.77
CA ARG A 156 15.45 -63.23 11.39
C ARG A 156 14.94 -62.46 10.17
#